data_AF-A0A2E1R9Y9-F1
#
_entry.id   AF-A0A2E1R9Y9-F1
#
_cell.length_a   1.000
_cell.length_b   1.000
_cell.length_c   1.000
_cell.angle_alpha   90.00
_cell.angle_beta   90.00
_cell.angle_gamma   90.00
#
_symmetry.space_group_name_H-M   'P 1'
#
loop_
_entity.id
_entity.type
_entity.pdbx_description
1 polymer ?
#
loop_
_entity_poly.entity_id
_entity_poly.type
_entity_poly.pdbx_seq_one_letter_code
_entity_poly.pdbx_strand_id
1 'polypeptide(L)' 'MKKKWILLILATIWLNCACETSNSYFYVKAIKPEELKINAFERCGNKYKIIAYEDDTAIIKCLEKND' A
#
# COMPACT_ATOMS: atom_id res chain seq x y z
N MET A 1 18.24 33.35 -22.20
CA MET A 1 17.60 32.09 -22.64
C MET A 1 17.89 30.86 -21.77
N LYS A 2 18.93 30.81 -20.92
CA LYS A 2 19.29 29.62 -20.12
C LYS A 2 18.41 29.35 -18.88
N LYS A 3 17.85 30.39 -18.23
CA LYS A 3 17.03 30.25 -17.01
C LYS A 3 15.67 29.56 -17.24
N LYS A 4 15.07 29.72 -18.43
CA LYS A 4 13.78 29.08 -18.77
C LYS A 4 13.87 27.55 -18.83
N TRP A 5 15.01 27.01 -19.26
CA TRP A 5 15.23 25.56 -19.33
C TRP A 5 15.41 24.92 -17.96
N ILE A 6 16.06 25.62 -17.03
CA ILE A 6 16.26 25.16 -15.64
C ILE A 6 14.91 25.05 -14.90
N LEU A 7 14.01 26.00 -15.12
CA LEU A 7 12.67 25.97 -14.53
C LEU A 7 11.81 24.82 -15.09
N LEU A 8 12.00 24.48 -16.36
CA LEU A 8 11.29 23.38 -17.02
C LEU A 8 11.71 22.01 -16.46
N ILE A 9 13.01 21.83 -16.21
CA ILE A 9 13.55 20.60 -15.61
C ILE A 9 13.06 20.45 -14.16
N LEU A 10 13.02 21.55 -13.39
CA LEU A 10 12.58 21.51 -12.00
C LEU A 10 11.08 21.17 -11.87
N ALA A 11 10.25 21.64 -12.81
CA ALA A 11 8.83 21.28 -12.87
C ALA A 11 8.59 19.78 -13.16
N THR A 12 9.45 19.15 -13.98
CA THR A 12 9.33 17.71 -14.28
C THR A 12 9.71 16.80 -13.11
N ILE A 13 10.56 17.26 -12.19
CA ILE A 13 10.95 16.50 -11.00
C ILE A 13 9.81 16.45 -9.97
N TRP A 14 9.05 17.54 -9.83
CA TRP A 14 7.89 17.60 -8.93
C TRP A 14 6.73 16.70 -9.39
N LEU A 15 6.56 16.47 -10.70
CA LEU A 15 5.47 15.66 -11.23
C LEU A 15 5.64 14.15 -10.98
N ASN A 16 6.86 13.68 -10.68
CA ASN A 16 7.16 12.26 -10.47
C ASN A 16 7.10 11.81 -9.00
N CYS A 17 6.86 12.73 -8.05
CA CYS A 17 6.80 12.39 -6.62
C CYS A 17 5.39 11.98 -6.11
N ALA A 18 4.39 11.90 -7.00
CA ALA A 18 3.02 11.60 -6.59
C ALA A 18 2.45 10.42 -7.39
N CYS A 19 3.02 9.24 -7.24
CA CYS A 19 2.32 8.00 -7.60
C CYS A 19 2.88 6.77 -6.87
N GLU A 20 2.64 6.69 -5.57
CA GLU A 20 2.56 5.39 -4.90
C GLU A 20 1.32 5.38 -4.00
N THR A 21 0.12 5.44 -4.60
CA THR A 21 -1.07 4.96 -3.88
C THR A 21 -1.06 3.44 -3.91
N SER A 22 -0.17 2.84 -3.11
CA SER A 22 -0.18 1.42 -2.84
C SER A 22 -1.22 1.11 -1.76
N ASN A 23 -2.50 1.27 -2.11
CA ASN A 23 -3.56 0.58 -1.38
C ASN A 23 -3.35 -0.93 -1.61
N SER A 24 -2.42 -1.51 -0.87
CA SER A 24 -1.95 -2.88 -1.02
C SER A 24 -3.01 -3.83 -0.46
N TYR A 25 -3.95 -4.18 -1.32
CA TYR A 25 -4.85 -5.30 -1.09
C TYR A 25 -4.13 -6.59 -1.48
N PHE A 26 -4.26 -7.62 -0.65
CA PHE A 26 -3.76 -8.94 -0.96
C PHE A 26 -4.70 -10.02 -0.40
N TYR A 27 -4.67 -11.17 -1.06
CA TYR A 27 -5.45 -12.33 -0.69
C TYR A 27 -4.58 -13.27 0.13
N VAL A 28 -5.12 -13.73 1.26
CA VAL A 28 -4.46 -14.72 2.11
C VAL A 28 -5.37 -15.90 2.27
N LYS A 29 -4.88 -17.07 1.87
CA LYS A 29 -5.53 -18.35 2.17
C LYS A 29 -5.07 -18.82 3.54
N ALA A 30 -5.99 -18.94 4.49
CA ALA A 30 -5.73 -19.41 5.84
C ALA A 30 -6.96 -20.15 6.40
N ILE A 31 -6.74 -21.41 6.79
CA ILE A 31 -7.77 -22.27 7.40
C ILE A 31 -8.09 -21.78 8.82
N LYS A 32 -7.10 -21.21 9.51
CA LYS A 32 -7.24 -20.67 10.87
C LYS A 32 -7.17 -19.15 10.87
N PRO A 33 -7.98 -18.48 11.71
CA PRO A 33 -7.95 -17.03 11.83
C PRO A 33 -6.62 -16.50 12.43
N GLU A 34 -5.87 -17.34 13.14
CA GLU A 34 -4.57 -16.98 13.72
C GLU A 34 -3.49 -16.84 12.65
N GLU A 35 -3.39 -17.80 11.73
CA GLU A 35 -2.48 -17.75 10.58
C GLU A 35 -2.74 -16.52 9.71
N LEU A 36 -4.01 -16.17 9.56
CA LEU A 36 -4.43 -14.99 8.82
C LEU A 36 -3.89 -13.69 9.44
N LYS A 37 -4.00 -13.57 10.77
CA LYS A 37 -3.50 -12.41 11.52
C LYS A 37 -1.98 -12.32 11.46
N ILE A 38 -1.28 -13.46 11.52
CA ILE A 38 0.18 -13.51 11.40
C ILE A 38 0.60 -13.04 10.00
N ASN A 39 0.02 -13.59 8.93
CA ASN A 39 0.31 -13.17 7.56
C ASN A 39 0.00 -11.68 7.32
N ALA A 40 -1.11 -11.19 7.86
CA ALA A 40 -1.46 -9.77 7.79
C ALA A 40 -0.44 -8.89 8.52
N PHE A 41 0.00 -9.33 9.71
CA PHE A 41 0.96 -8.61 10.53
C PHE A 41 2.37 -8.62 9.93
N GLU A 42 2.84 -9.74 9.37
CA GLU A 42 4.15 -9.79 8.72
C GLU A 42 4.24 -8.84 7.52
N ARG A 43 3.13 -8.60 6.82
CA ARG A 43 3.11 -7.76 5.61
C ARG A 43 2.79 -6.29 5.88
N CYS A 44 1.89 -5.99 6.82
CA CYS A 44 1.41 -4.64 7.10
C CYS A 44 1.78 -4.11 8.50
N GLY A 45 2.41 -4.93 9.34
CA GLY A 45 2.56 -4.66 10.77
C GLY A 45 1.21 -4.60 11.49
N ASN A 46 1.07 -3.71 12.48
CA ASN A 46 -0.17 -3.53 13.24
C ASN A 46 -1.27 -2.75 12.48
N LYS A 47 -0.97 -2.21 11.29
CA LYS A 47 -1.90 -1.35 10.55
C LYS A 47 -2.48 -2.12 9.35
N TYR A 48 -3.44 -3.00 9.61
CA TYR A 48 -4.19 -3.70 8.58
C TYR A 48 -5.69 -3.75 8.87
N LYS A 49 -6.47 -3.99 7.83
CA LYS A 49 -7.91 -4.25 7.92
C LYS A 49 -8.28 -5.46 7.07
N ILE A 50 -9.01 -6.39 7.67
CA ILE A 50 -9.66 -7.49 6.94
C ILE A 50 -10.90 -6.90 6.27
N ILE A 51 -10.99 -6.99 4.95
CA ILE A 51 -12.07 -6.42 4.14
C ILE A 51 -13.20 -7.42 3.96
N ALA A 52 -12.85 -8.66 3.62
CA ALA A 52 -13.80 -9.75 3.40
C ALA A 52 -13.14 -11.09 3.72
N TYR A 53 -13.97 -12.08 4.03
CA TYR A 53 -13.59 -13.46 4.26
C TYR A 53 -14.56 -14.37 3.51
N GLU A 54 -14.03 -15.25 2.67
CA GLU A 54 -14.81 -16.21 1.88
C GLU A 54 -14.11 -17.57 1.92
N ASP A 55 -14.82 -18.60 2.38
CA ASP A 55 -14.33 -19.95 2.65
C ASP A 55 -13.06 -19.99 3.51
N ASP A 56 -11.90 -20.11 2.89
CA ASP A 56 -10.59 -20.16 3.53
C ASP A 56 -9.67 -19.02 3.07
N THR A 57 -10.22 -18.00 2.41
CA THR A 57 -9.48 -16.89 1.82
C THR A 57 -10.00 -15.55 2.32
N ALA A 58 -9.10 -14.65 2.74
CA ALA A 58 -9.47 -13.29 3.12
C ALA A 58 -8.75 -12.24 2.29
N ILE A 59 -9.44 -11.11 2.13
CA ILE A 59 -8.89 -9.91 1.52
C ILE A 59 -8.41 -9.01 2.64
N ILE A 60 -7.11 -8.73 2.68
CA ILE A 60 -6.50 -7.83 3.65
C ILE A 60 -6.04 -6.58 2.94
N LYS A 61 -6.28 -5.44 3.57
CA LYS A 61 -5.78 -4.13 3.16
C LYS A 61 -4.76 -3.64 4.19
N CYS A 62 -3.54 -3.32 3.77
CA CYS A 62 -2.64 -2.54 4.62
C CYS A 62 -3.18 -1.11 4.75
N LEU A 63 -3.22 -0.59 5.97
CA LEU A 63 -3.55 0.81 6.23
C LEU A 63 -2.23 1.57 6.26
N GLU A 64 -2.11 2.63 5.45
CA GLU A 64 -0.96 3.53 5.56
C GLU A 64 -0.87 4.08 6.99
N LYS A 65 0.36 4.37 7.45
CA LYS A 65 0.51 5.20 8.63
C LYS A 65 -0.05 6.58 8.26
N ASN A 66 -1.28 6.87 8.68
CA ASN A 66 -1.65 8.25 8.92
C ASN A 66 -0.68 8.76 10.00
N ASP A 67 0.29 9.55 9.56
CA ASP A 67 1.09 10.46 10.40
C ASP A 67 0.23 11.66 10.80
#